data_AF-A0A261W9U5-F1
#
_entry.id   AF-A0A261W9U5-F1
#
_cell.length_a   1.000
_cell.length_b   1.000
_cell.length_c   1.000
_cell.angle_alpha   90.00
_cell.angle_beta   90.00
_cell.angle_gamma   90.00
#
_symmetry.space_group_name_H-M   'P 1'
#
loop_
_entity.id
_entity.type
_entity.pdbx_description
1 polymer ?
#
loop_
_entity_poly.entity_id
_entity_poly.type
_entity_poly.pdbx_seq_one_letter_code
_entity_poly.pdbx_strand_id
1 'polypeptide(L)' 'SELAVTPRVIGCRACAFKFYPEVSGKMLSPGQIEALLTNGKTGVLKGFHSKKTGKSFEAALKLNHEAKLEFVYSGKSKRA' A
#
# COMPACT_ATOMS: atom_id res chain seq x y z
N SER A 1 -16.52 4.86 24.13
CA SER A 1 -16.52 4.42 22.73
C SER A 1 -15.31 5.02 22.04
N GLU A 2 -14.28 4.22 21.75
CA GLU A 2 -13.07 4.74 21.11
C GLU A 2 -13.40 5.11 19.66
N LEU A 3 -13.18 6.38 19.31
CA LEU A 3 -13.31 6.87 17.94
C LEU A 3 -12.10 6.38 17.14
N ALA A 4 -12.28 5.33 16.35
CA ALA A 4 -11.24 4.91 15.39
C ALA A 4 -11.25 5.86 14.19
N VAL A 5 -10.17 6.62 14.00
CA VAL A 5 -9.94 7.38 12.77
C VAL A 5 -9.70 6.38 11.64
N THR A 6 -10.61 6.31 10.68
CA THR A 6 -10.50 5.41 9.54
C THR A 6 -9.54 5.98 8.49
N PRO A 7 -8.79 5.12 7.74
CA PRO A 7 -7.84 5.58 6.75
C PRO A 7 -8.52 6.39 5.64
N ARG A 8 -7.95 7.56 5.33
CA ARG A 8 -8.44 8.50 4.30
C ARG A 8 -8.49 7.81 2.93
N VAL A 9 -9.66 7.62 2.34
CA VAL A 9 -9.78 7.06 0.97
C VAL A 9 -9.29 8.07 -0.08
N ILE A 10 -8.47 7.62 -1.03
CA ILE A 10 -8.12 8.38 -2.23
C ILE A 10 -8.99 7.86 -3.37
N GLY A 11 -9.70 8.77 -4.03
CA GLY A 11 -10.63 8.39 -5.07
C GLY A 11 -10.89 9.49 -6.08
N CYS A 12 -11.29 9.05 -7.25
CA CYS A 12 -11.77 9.88 -8.34
C CYS A 12 -13.17 10.40 -8.00
N ARG A 13 -13.42 11.71 -8.14
CA ARG A 13 -14.74 12.28 -7.85
C ARG A 13 -15.80 11.89 -8.88
N ALA A 14 -15.39 11.64 -10.12
CA ALA A 14 -16.27 11.36 -11.26
C ALA A 14 -16.27 9.88 -11.68
N CYS A 15 -15.61 8.99 -10.93
CA CYS A 15 -15.53 7.57 -11.28
C CYS A 15 -15.49 6.67 -10.03
N ALA A 16 -15.75 5.37 -10.21
CA ALA A 16 -15.83 4.41 -9.12
C ALA A 16 -14.46 4.08 -8.48
N PHE A 17 -13.36 4.62 -9.04
CA PHE A 17 -12.01 4.36 -8.57
C PHE A 17 -11.78 4.94 -7.16
N LYS A 18 -11.48 4.05 -6.21
CA LYS A 18 -11.17 4.38 -4.82
C LYS A 18 -10.16 3.37 -4.28
N PHE A 19 -9.17 3.83 -3.52
CA PHE A 19 -8.25 2.95 -2.80
C PHE A 19 -7.86 3.56 -1.44
N TYR A 20 -7.37 2.72 -0.54
CA TYR A 20 -6.88 3.13 0.77
C TYR A 20 -5.36 3.33 0.72
N PRO A 21 -4.84 4.52 1.07
CA PRO A 21 -3.41 4.83 1.07
C PRO A 21 -2.70 4.31 2.31
N GLU A 22 -3.41 3.81 3.31
CA GLU A 22 -2.81 3.09 4.42
C GLU A 22 -2.76 1.59 4.11
N VAL A 23 -1.55 1.04 4.12
CA VAL A 23 -1.31 -0.37 3.82
C VAL A 23 -0.42 -0.96 4.91
N SER A 24 -0.93 -1.99 5.61
CA SER A 24 -0.17 -2.73 6.64
C SER A 24 0.49 -1.83 7.70
N GLY A 25 -0.27 -0.84 8.19
CA GLY A 25 0.17 0.11 9.22
C GLY A 25 1.04 1.26 8.70
N LYS A 26 1.23 1.37 7.37
CA LYS A 26 2.00 2.45 6.76
C LYS A 26 1.12 3.33 5.89
N MET A 27 1.15 4.64 6.15
CA MET A 27 0.59 5.65 5.25
C MET A 27 1.53 5.88 4.05
N LEU A 28 0.99 5.91 2.84
CA LEU A 28 1.72 6.27 1.64
C LEU A 28 1.93 7.78 1.53
N SER A 29 3.13 8.19 1.10
CA SER A 29 3.42 9.60 0.83
C SER A 29 2.80 10.05 -0.50
N PRO A 30 2.62 11.37 -0.73
CA PRO A 30 2.09 11.89 -1.99
C PRO A 30 2.86 11.37 -3.23
N GLY A 31 4.19 11.34 -3.19
CA GLY A 31 4.99 10.80 -4.31
C GLY A 31 4.83 9.29 -4.52
N GLN A 32 4.54 8.52 -3.47
CA GLN A 32 4.24 7.08 -3.59
C GLN A 32 2.87 6.85 -4.21
N ILE A 33 1.89 7.68 -3.84
CA ILE A 33 0.55 7.69 -4.44
C ILE A 33 0.64 8.06 -5.92
N GLU A 34 1.37 9.12 -6.25
CA GLU A 34 1.60 9.54 -7.63
C GLU A 34 2.26 8.42 -8.46
N ALA A 35 3.29 7.75 -7.91
CA ALA A 35 3.90 6.62 -8.59
C ALA A 35 2.92 5.46 -8.85
N LEU A 36 2.00 5.17 -7.91
CA LEU A 36 0.95 4.16 -8.12
C LEU A 36 -0.04 4.55 -9.22
N LEU A 37 -0.44 5.82 -9.26
CA LEU A 37 -1.41 6.31 -10.24
C LEU A 37 -0.80 6.43 -11.65
N THR A 38 0.46 6.85 -11.74
CA THR A 38 1.14 7.05 -13.03
C THR A 38 1.77 5.78 -13.56
N ASN A 39 2.45 4.99 -12.72
CA ASN A 39 3.22 3.81 -13.15
C ASN A 39 2.52 2.48 -12.82
N GLY A 40 1.41 2.50 -12.08
CA GLY A 40 0.76 1.31 -11.56
C GLY A 40 1.54 0.61 -10.43
N LYS A 41 2.74 1.10 -10.07
CA LYS A 41 3.61 0.50 -9.06
C LYS A 41 4.52 1.51 -8.37
N THR A 42 4.90 1.23 -7.13
CA THR A 42 5.95 1.97 -6.41
C THR A 42 7.32 1.32 -6.57
N GLY A 43 8.37 2.02 -6.14
CA GLY A 43 9.61 1.37 -5.72
C GLY A 43 9.43 0.55 -4.44
N VAL A 44 10.50 -0.09 -3.95
CA VAL A 44 10.49 -0.82 -2.68
C VAL A 44 10.32 0.17 -1.53
N LEU A 45 9.27 -0.03 -0.74
CA LEU A 45 8.96 0.75 0.45
C LEU A 45 9.30 -0.07 1.69
N LYS A 46 9.77 0.61 2.73
CA LYS A 46 10.15 0.01 4.02
C LYS A 46 9.11 0.33 5.09
N GLY A 47 9.14 -0.44 6.17
CA GLY A 47 8.36 -0.17 7.38
C GLY A 47 6.92 -0.65 7.33
N PHE A 48 6.58 -1.62 6.47
CA PHE A 48 5.30 -2.30 6.55
C PHE A 48 5.31 -3.27 7.73
N HIS A 49 4.20 -3.36 8.47
CA HIS A 49 4.09 -4.26 9.60
C HIS A 49 3.21 -5.48 9.27
N SER A 50 3.77 -6.68 9.30
CA SER A 50 3.03 -7.92 9.01
C SER A 50 2.14 -8.31 10.20
N LYS A 51 0.82 -8.32 10.00
CA LYS A 51 -0.12 -8.82 11.01
C LYS A 51 0.11 -10.30 11.37
N LYS A 52 0.65 -11.09 10.44
CA LYS A 52 0.89 -12.53 10.63
C LYS A 52 2.11 -12.82 11.50
N THR A 53 3.18 -12.04 11.33
CA THR A 53 4.48 -12.32 11.97
C THR A 53 4.87 -11.29 13.02
N GLY A 54 4.17 -10.15 13.09
CA GLY A 54 4.53 -9.01 13.94
C GLY A 54 5.82 -8.31 13.52
N LYS A 55 6.40 -8.68 12.37
CA LYS A 55 7.69 -8.16 11.90
C LYS A 55 7.51 -7.11 10.82
N SER A 56 8.42 -6.14 10.81
CA SER A 56 8.54 -5.19 9.72
C SER A 56 9.10 -5.85 8.46
N PHE A 57 8.62 -5.45 7.29
CA PHE A 57 9.12 -5.92 5.99
C PHE A 57 9.18 -4.80 4.97
N GLU A 58 9.86 -5.08 3.86
CA GLU A 58 10.01 -4.20 2.70
C GLU A 58 9.36 -4.84 1.49
N ALA A 59 8.65 -4.04 0.70
CA ALA A 59 7.96 -4.49 -0.51
C ALA A 59 7.65 -3.31 -1.43
N ALA A 60 7.54 -3.54 -2.73
CA ALA A 60 6.86 -2.59 -3.60
C ALA A 60 5.34 -2.80 -3.52
N LEU A 61 4.57 -1.79 -3.89
CA LEU A 61 3.12 -1.91 -4.07
C LEU A 61 2.77 -1.80 -5.55
N LYS A 62 1.78 -2.57 -5.98
CA LYS A 62 1.16 -2.48 -7.31
C LYS A 62 -0.33 -2.21 -7.14
N LEU A 63 -0.88 -1.35 -7.98
CA LEU A 63 -2.32 -1.15 -8.10
C LEU A 63 -2.87 -2.14 -9.14
N ASN A 64 -3.83 -2.97 -8.75
CA ASN A 64 -4.46 -3.94 -9.66
C ASN A 64 -5.69 -3.34 -10.37
N HIS A 65 -6.31 -4.11 -11.27
CA HIS A 65 -7.47 -3.66 -12.05
C HIS A 65 -8.72 -3.39 -11.21
N GLU A 66 -8.78 -3.91 -9.98
CA GLU A 66 -9.86 -3.68 -9.02
C GLU A 66 -9.58 -2.48 -8.09
N ALA A 67 -8.58 -1.65 -8.39
CA ALA A 67 -8.12 -0.55 -7.55
C ALA A 67 -7.61 -0.99 -6.15
N LYS A 68 -7.14 -2.23 -6.01
CA LYS A 68 -6.55 -2.75 -4.78
C LYS A 68 -5.03 -2.72 -4.85
N LEU A 69 -4.39 -2.52 -3.69
CA LEU A 69 -2.94 -2.52 -3.56
C LEU A 69 -2.44 -3.93 -3.22
N GLU A 70 -1.49 -4.42 -4.00
CA GLU A 70 -0.84 -5.73 -3.86
C GLU A 70 0.65 -5.55 -3.57
N PHE A 71 1.18 -6.38 -2.66
CA PHE A 71 2.61 -6.40 -2.39
C PHE A 71 3.38 -7.14 -3.49
N VAL A 72 4.40 -6.48 -4.04
CA VAL A 72 5.34 -7.04 -5.00
C VAL A 72 6.68 -7.20 -4.31
N TYR A 73 7.11 -8.45 -4.17
CA TYR A 73 8.41 -8.80 -3.60
C TYR A 73 9.36 -9.17 -4.74
N SER A 74 10.43 -8.41 -4.94
CA SER A 74 11.54 -8.84 -5.80
C SER A 74 12.27 -9.97 -5.07
N GLY A 75 12.18 -11.22 -5.55
CA GLY A 75 12.88 -12.36 -4.96
C GLY A 75 14.35 -12.04 -4.72
N LYS A 76 14.95 -12.33 -3.57
CA LYS A 76 14.94 -13.61 -2.84
C LYS A 76 14.82 -13.38 -1.34
N SER A 77 13.69 -13.77 -0.74
CA SER A 77 13.71 -14.13 0.68
C SER A 77 14.36 -15.52 0.78
N LYS A 78 15.69 -15.57 0.83
CA LYS A 78 16.35 -16.74 1.43
C LYS A 78 15.93 -16.73 2.90
N ARG A 79 15.02 -17.64 3.25
CA ARG A 79 14.83 -18.04 4.65
C ARG A 79 16.17 -18.63 5.10
N ALA A 80 16.81 -18.01 6.09
CA ALA A 80 17.79 -18.66 6.93
C ALA A 80 17.04 -19.36 8.06
#